data_AF-A0A818ZC08-F1
#
_entry.id   AF-A0A818ZC08-F1
#
_cell.length_a   1.000
_cell.length_b   1.000
_cell.length_c   1.000
_cell.angle_alpha   90.00
_cell.angle_beta   90.00
_cell.angle_gamma   90.00
#
_symmetry.space_group_name_H-M   'P 1'
#
loop_
_entity.id
_entity.type
_entity.pdbx_description
1 polymer ?
#
loop_
_entity_poly.entity_id
_entity_poly.type
_entity_poly.pdbx_seq_one_letter_code
_entity_poly.pdbx_strand_id
1 'polypeptide(L)'
;MTKFTIRYDPVTEAYFSLVNPVTQNFDPTQRNILSLSYTKDLIHLSNWTIATDRLLYDDTGFTVNDSLRYTGFHYVDWQFDELSSSLFDSKASCIEWNCDGGPHIIYLIRTSYRGANSYHNSNRITYKVLKYYRKLIK
;
A
#
# COMPACT_ATOMS: atom_id res chain seq x y z
N MET A 1 -11.75 11.64 -4.52
CA MET A 1 -12.11 10.78 -3.37
C MET A 1 -10.91 9.89 -3.04
N THR A 2 -10.46 9.85 -1.79
CA THR A 2 -9.39 8.96 -1.30
C THR A 2 -10.02 7.82 -0.51
N LYS A 3 -9.54 6.59 -0.72
CA LYS A 3 -9.80 5.45 0.18
C LYS A 3 -8.51 5.21 0.95
N PHE A 4 -8.63 4.98 2.25
CA PHE A 4 -7.56 4.37 3.05
C PHE A 4 -8.18 3.23 3.86
N THR A 5 -7.33 2.29 4.29
CA THR A 5 -7.70 1.16 5.13
C THR A 5 -6.67 1.00 6.22
N ILE A 6 -7.10 0.61 7.41
CA ILE A 6 -6.24 0.44 8.58
C ILE A 6 -6.45 -0.94 9.19
N ARG A 7 -5.38 -1.57 9.65
CA ARG A 7 -5.46 -2.84 10.40
C ARG A 7 -4.45 -2.83 11.55
N TYR A 8 -4.85 -3.43 12.66
CA TYR A 8 -4.03 -3.58 13.86
C TYR A 8 -3.21 -4.87 13.78
N ASP A 9 -1.90 -4.77 14.00
CA ASP A 9 -1.02 -5.92 14.17
C ASP A 9 -0.79 -6.18 15.67
N PRO A 10 -1.28 -7.31 16.21
CA PRO A 10 -1.12 -7.64 17.63
C PRO A 10 0.32 -7.94 18.03
N VAL A 11 1.22 -8.27 17.08
CA VAL A 11 2.62 -8.60 17.40
C VAL A 11 3.46 -7.35 17.64
N THR A 12 3.24 -6.30 16.84
CA THR A 12 3.97 -5.02 16.99
C THR A 12 3.22 -3.99 17.81
N GLU A 13 1.96 -4.29 18.15
CA GLU A 13 1.01 -3.39 18.81
C GLU A 13 0.87 -2.06 18.05
N ALA A 14 0.78 -2.16 16.72
CA ALA A 14 0.73 -0.99 15.84
C ALA A 14 -0.37 -1.13 14.80
N TYR A 15 -0.90 0.01 14.41
CA TYR A 15 -1.84 0.14 13.31
C TYR A 15 -1.10 0.52 12.05
N PHE A 16 -1.37 -0.17 10.95
CA PHE A 16 -0.73 0.06 9.66
C PHE A 16 -1.73 0.59 8.62
N SER A 17 -1.23 1.34 7.63
CA SER A 17 -2.02 1.79 6.49
C SER A 17 -1.12 1.92 5.25
N LEU A 18 -1.66 1.57 4.08
CA LEU A 18 -1.05 1.85 2.79
C LEU A 18 -1.61 3.17 2.27
N VAL A 19 -0.75 4.18 2.15
CA VAL A 19 -1.14 5.57 1.87
C VAL A 19 -0.38 6.14 0.67
N ASN A 20 -0.98 7.11 -0.01
CA ASN A 20 -0.30 7.88 -1.05
C ASN A 20 0.22 9.20 -0.43
N PRO A 21 1.51 9.33 -0.14
CA PRO A 21 2.04 10.60 0.34
C PRO A 21 1.96 11.66 -0.75
N VAL A 22 1.71 12.91 -0.33
CA VAL A 22 1.82 14.08 -1.21
C VAL A 22 3.21 14.67 -1.03
N THR A 23 4.06 14.47 -2.04
CA THR A 23 5.42 15.03 -2.11
C THR A 23 5.49 16.26 -3.00
N GLN A 24 4.44 16.52 -3.79
CA GLN A 24 4.30 17.69 -4.66
C GLN A 24 3.22 18.61 -4.10
N ASN A 25 3.61 19.70 -3.45
CA ASN A 25 2.69 20.60 -2.73
C ASN A 25 1.61 21.22 -3.62
N PHE A 26 1.86 21.35 -4.93
CA PHE A 26 0.91 21.89 -5.89
C PHE A 26 -0.11 20.86 -6.40
N ASP A 27 0.08 19.56 -6.10
CA ASP A 27 -0.83 18.49 -6.50
C ASP A 27 -1.30 17.65 -5.29
N PRO A 28 -2.36 18.10 -4.59
CA PRO A 28 -2.94 17.34 -3.47
C PRO A 28 -3.58 16.01 -3.92
N THR A 29 -3.71 15.79 -5.24
CA THR A 29 -4.28 14.58 -5.83
C THR A 29 -3.23 13.55 -6.24
N GLN A 30 -1.95 13.77 -5.93
CA GLN A 30 -0.84 12.85 -6.22
C GLN A 30 -1.12 11.39 -5.79
N ARG A 31 -1.02 10.44 -6.72
CA ARG A 31 -1.19 8.99 -6.45
C ARG A 31 -0.09 8.10 -7.04
N ASN A 32 0.95 8.71 -7.62
CA ASN A 32 2.05 8.00 -8.26
C ASN A 32 3.08 7.41 -7.27
N ILE A 33 2.81 7.50 -5.96
CA ILE A 33 3.61 6.90 -4.88
C ILE A 33 2.65 6.19 -3.92
N LEU A 34 3.03 5.01 -3.47
CA LEU A 34 2.39 4.27 -2.38
C LEU A 34 3.43 3.98 -1.31
N SER A 35 3.11 4.27 -0.05
CA SER A 35 4.00 4.08 1.10
C SER A 35 3.26 3.33 2.22
N LEU A 36 4.02 2.62 3.05
CA LEU A 36 3.50 2.00 4.27
C LEU A 36 3.71 2.95 5.45
N SER A 37 2.63 3.31 6.12
CA SER A 37 2.66 4.11 7.35
C SER A 37 2.15 3.30 8.54
N TYR A 38 2.58 3.68 9.74
CA TYR A 38 2.09 3.08 10.98
C TYR A 38 1.98 4.09 12.11
N THR A 39 1.18 3.75 13.12
CA THR A 39 1.11 4.43 14.41
C THR A 39 0.85 3.43 15.54
N LYS A 40 1.34 3.72 16.75
CA LYS A 40 0.93 3.02 17.99
C LYS A 40 -0.20 3.74 18.73
N ASP A 41 -0.55 4.95 18.31
CA ASP A 41 -1.59 5.78 18.91
C ASP A 41 -2.63 6.17 17.85
N LEU A 42 -3.61 5.30 17.67
CA LEU A 42 -4.70 5.51 16.72
C LEU A 42 -5.62 6.67 17.10
N ILE A 43 -5.74 7.00 18.39
CA ILE A 43 -6.73 7.97 18.86
C ILE A 43 -6.22 9.40 18.72
N HIS A 44 -4.98 9.66 19.12
CA HIS A 44 -4.44 11.01 19.03
C HIS A 44 -3.88 11.35 17.65
N LEU A 45 -3.59 10.34 16.82
CA LEU A 45 -3.12 10.47 15.43
C LEU A 45 -1.88 11.39 15.28
N SER A 46 -1.16 11.66 16.36
CA SER A 46 -0.11 12.68 16.42
C SER A 46 1.24 12.18 15.91
N ASN A 47 1.39 10.87 15.71
CA ASN A 47 2.67 10.19 15.51
C ASN A 47 2.64 9.14 14.38
N TRP A 48 1.97 9.44 13.27
CA TRP A 48 2.09 8.59 12.07
C TRP A 48 3.51 8.65 11.50
N THR A 49 4.10 7.48 11.33
CA THR A 49 5.47 7.31 10.82
C THR A 49 5.43 6.56 9.50
N ILE A 50 6.24 6.98 8.53
CA ILE A 50 6.45 6.22 7.29
C ILE A 50 7.44 5.07 7.60
N ALA A 51 6.95 3.84 7.61
CA ALA A 51 7.77 2.64 7.77
C ALA A 51 8.60 2.36 6.51
N THR A 52 7.98 2.53 5.34
CA THR A 52 8.65 2.39 4.05
C THR A 52 8.07 3.40 3.10
N ASP A 53 8.93 4.32 2.69
CA ASP A 53 8.58 5.25 1.63
C ASP A 53 8.73 4.57 0.27
N ARG A 54 7.87 4.95 -0.69
CA ARG A 54 7.93 4.48 -2.08
C ARG A 54 7.93 2.95 -2.20
N LEU A 55 7.05 2.28 -1.45
CA LEU A 55 6.78 0.85 -1.61
C LEU A 55 6.41 0.52 -3.07
N LEU A 56 5.60 1.38 -3.68
CA LEU A 56 5.49 1.50 -5.14
C LEU A 56 5.66 2.95 -5.53
N TYR A 57 6.25 3.18 -6.69
CA TYR A 57 6.40 4.50 -7.27
C TYR A 57 6.46 4.39 -8.79
N ASP A 58 6.28 5.52 -9.47
CA ASP A 58 6.46 5.57 -10.91
C ASP A 58 7.92 5.33 -11.31
N ASP A 59 8.17 4.21 -12.00
CA ASP A 59 9.47 3.81 -12.57
C ASP A 59 9.53 3.93 -14.10
N THR A 60 8.53 4.55 -14.74
CA THR A 60 8.41 4.60 -16.21
C THR A 60 9.39 5.54 -16.91
N GLY A 61 10.05 6.44 -16.16
CA GLY A 61 10.89 7.50 -16.72
C GLY A 61 10.11 8.74 -17.19
N PHE A 62 8.82 8.85 -16.86
CA PHE A 62 8.02 10.05 -17.14
C PHE A 62 8.57 11.30 -16.44
N THR A 63 8.26 12.47 -17.03
CA THR A 63 8.42 13.75 -16.34
C THR A 63 7.53 13.79 -15.10
N VAL A 64 7.81 14.70 -14.15
CA VAL A 64 7.00 14.83 -12.93
C VAL A 64 5.52 15.02 -13.28
N ASN A 65 5.20 15.90 -14.24
CA ASN A 65 3.82 16.20 -14.60
C ASN A 65 3.11 15.01 -15.28
N ASP A 66 3.83 14.28 -16.14
CA ASP A 66 3.27 13.08 -16.78
C ASP A 66 3.09 11.94 -15.78
N SER A 67 4.02 11.80 -14.83
CA SER A 67 3.91 10.83 -13.75
C SER A 67 2.66 11.08 -12.90
N LEU A 68 2.44 12.35 -12.50
CA LEU A 68 1.23 12.76 -11.77
C LEU A 68 -0.03 12.52 -12.59
N ARG A 69 0.03 12.69 -13.93
CA ARG A 69 -1.12 12.56 -14.83
C ARG A 69 -1.48 11.11 -15.17
N TYR A 70 -0.49 10.23 -15.33
CA TYR A 70 -0.70 8.91 -15.94
C TYR A 70 -0.45 7.74 -14.98
N THR A 71 0.25 7.96 -13.87
CA THR A 71 0.56 6.91 -12.89
C THR A 71 -0.25 7.09 -11.61
N GLY A 72 -0.90 6.01 -11.16
CA GLY A 72 -1.69 6.05 -9.93
C GLY A 72 -1.85 4.68 -9.29
N PHE A 73 -1.65 4.63 -7.97
CA PHE A 73 -1.93 3.47 -7.11
C PHE A 73 -3.12 3.77 -6.21
N HIS A 74 -4.31 3.28 -6.59
CA HIS A 74 -5.58 3.67 -5.99
C HIS A 74 -6.22 2.52 -5.21
N TYR A 75 -7.03 2.94 -4.23
CA TYR A 75 -8.01 2.09 -3.55
C TYR A 75 -7.42 0.80 -2.99
N VAL A 76 -6.21 0.92 -2.44
CA VAL A 76 -5.47 -0.23 -1.94
C VAL A 76 -6.27 -0.91 -0.84
N ASP A 77 -6.49 -2.20 -1.02
CA ASP A 77 -6.93 -3.09 0.03
C ASP A 77 -5.88 -4.15 0.26
N TRP A 78 -5.78 -4.59 1.50
CA TRP A 78 -4.65 -5.40 1.92
C TRP A 78 -5.02 -6.25 3.11
N GLN A 79 -4.32 -7.34 3.34
CA GLN A 79 -4.47 -8.11 4.56
C GLN A 79 -3.13 -8.70 4.96
N PHE A 80 -3.08 -9.09 6.22
CA PHE A 80 -2.05 -9.94 6.73
C PHE A 80 -2.16 -11.36 6.16
N ASP A 81 -1.01 -11.99 5.91
CA ASP A 81 -0.97 -13.34 5.35
C ASP A 81 0.31 -14.07 5.76
N GLU A 82 0.22 -15.39 5.79
CA GLU A 82 1.34 -16.30 5.80
C GLU A 82 1.24 -17.14 4.54
N LEU A 83 1.77 -16.59 3.44
CA LEU A 83 1.80 -17.32 2.17
C LEU A 83 2.65 -18.57 2.35
N SER A 84 2.02 -19.74 2.19
CA SER A 84 2.70 -21.03 2.18
C SER A 84 3.83 -21.02 1.16
N SER A 85 4.98 -21.62 1.51
CA SER A 85 6.13 -21.75 0.61
C SER A 85 5.88 -22.73 -0.55
N SER A 86 4.74 -23.41 -0.58
CA SER A 86 4.32 -24.24 -1.70
C SER A 86 3.95 -23.37 -2.90
N LEU A 87 4.69 -23.54 -4.02
CA LEU A 87 4.40 -22.90 -5.31
C LEU A 87 3.02 -23.24 -5.89
N PHE A 88 2.28 -24.17 -5.28
CA PHE A 88 0.95 -24.61 -5.70
C PHE A 88 -0.18 -24.07 -4.83
N ASP A 89 0.12 -23.36 -3.75
CA ASP A 89 -0.90 -22.81 -2.87
C ASP A 89 -1.25 -21.38 -3.30
N SER A 90 -2.28 -21.25 -4.13
CA SER A 90 -2.75 -19.97 -4.67
C SER A 90 -3.78 -19.28 -3.77
N LYS A 91 -3.89 -19.72 -2.51
CA LYS A 91 -4.90 -19.25 -1.56
C LYS A 91 -4.22 -18.41 -0.47
N ALA A 92 -4.90 -17.34 -0.07
CA ALA A 92 -4.56 -16.68 1.18
C ALA A 92 -4.72 -17.69 2.33
N SER A 93 -3.75 -17.75 3.24
CA SER A 93 -3.89 -18.59 4.44
C SER A 93 -4.84 -17.95 5.46
N CYS A 94 -5.08 -16.65 5.31
CA CYS A 94 -5.90 -15.85 6.21
C CYS A 94 -7.24 -15.44 5.62
N ILE A 95 -8.31 -15.78 6.33
CA ILE A 95 -9.67 -15.30 6.04
C ILE A 95 -9.93 -14.08 6.92
N GLU A 96 -9.53 -12.92 6.38
CA GLU A 96 -9.97 -11.54 6.63
C GLU A 96 -9.91 -10.94 8.06
N TRP A 97 -10.13 -11.70 9.15
CA TRP A 97 -10.27 -11.13 10.51
C TRP A 97 -9.67 -11.95 11.66
N ASN A 98 -9.22 -13.19 11.44
CA ASN A 98 -8.79 -14.06 12.54
C ASN A 98 -7.43 -14.73 12.29
N CYS A 99 -6.45 -13.93 11.91
CA CYS A 99 -5.06 -14.34 11.95
C CYS A 99 -4.27 -13.42 12.85
N ASP A 100 -3.31 -13.99 13.57
CA ASP A 100 -2.17 -13.34 14.24
C ASP A 100 -1.23 -12.56 13.28
N GLY A 101 -1.71 -12.27 12.07
CA GLY A 101 -1.15 -11.29 11.18
C GLY A 101 -0.10 -11.84 10.20
N GLY A 102 0.27 -13.11 10.31
CA GLY A 102 1.35 -13.70 9.48
C GLY A 102 2.61 -12.83 9.45
N PRO A 103 3.65 -13.19 8.70
CA PRO A 103 4.81 -12.31 8.52
C PRO A 103 4.65 -11.36 7.33
N HIS A 104 3.58 -11.44 6.54
CA HIS A 104 3.48 -10.75 5.25
C HIS A 104 2.23 -9.88 5.16
N ILE A 105 2.32 -8.84 4.32
CA ILE A 105 1.15 -8.10 3.84
C ILE A 105 0.94 -8.48 2.38
N ILE A 106 -0.25 -8.96 2.03
CA ILE A 106 -0.70 -9.07 0.64
C ILE A 106 -1.63 -7.90 0.33
N TYR A 107 -1.57 -7.38 -0.90
CA TYR A 107 -2.38 -6.22 -1.27
C TYR A 107 -2.75 -6.21 -2.74
N LEU A 108 -3.97 -5.73 -2.98
CA LEU A 108 -4.52 -5.49 -4.31
C LEU A 108 -4.69 -3.99 -4.51
N ILE A 109 -4.33 -3.54 -5.70
CA ILE A 109 -4.28 -2.13 -6.05
C ILE A 109 -4.96 -1.93 -7.38
N ARG A 110 -5.79 -0.90 -7.47
CA ARG A 110 -6.22 -0.38 -8.76
C ARG A 110 -5.10 0.49 -9.32
N THR A 111 -4.50 0.02 -10.39
CA THR A 111 -3.24 0.55 -10.91
C THR A 111 -3.44 1.15 -12.30
N SER A 112 -3.12 2.44 -12.40
CA SER A 112 -2.92 3.14 -13.66
C SER A 112 -1.42 3.21 -13.94
N TYR A 113 -0.97 2.56 -15.01
CA TYR A 113 0.46 2.41 -15.34
C TYR A 113 0.70 2.13 -16.82
N ARG A 114 1.85 2.58 -17.36
CA ARG A 114 2.38 2.25 -18.71
C ARG A 114 1.32 2.25 -19.82
N GLY A 115 0.79 3.43 -20.15
CA GLY A 115 -0.21 3.63 -21.22
C GLY A 115 -1.64 3.83 -20.72
N ALA A 116 -1.82 4.17 -19.45
CA ALA A 116 -3.08 4.67 -18.93
C ALA A 116 -3.41 6.04 -19.56
N ASN A 117 -4.68 6.26 -19.92
CA ASN A 117 -5.15 7.56 -20.40
C ASN A 117 -5.04 8.63 -19.30
N SER A 118 -5.29 8.24 -18.05
CA SER A 118 -4.99 9.05 -16.87
C SER A 118 -4.86 8.15 -15.64
N TYR A 119 -4.34 8.70 -14.55
CA TYR A 119 -4.25 8.02 -13.27
C TYR A 119 -5.63 7.60 -12.73
N HIS A 120 -6.72 8.25 -13.16
CA HIS A 120 -8.10 7.90 -12.80
C HIS A 120 -8.74 6.86 -13.73
N ASN A 121 -8.34 6.82 -15.00
CA ASN A 121 -9.08 6.14 -16.09
C ASN A 121 -8.42 4.84 -16.57
N SER A 122 -7.58 4.20 -15.75
CA SER A 122 -7.10 2.83 -15.98
C SER A 122 -7.39 1.95 -14.77
N ASN A 123 -8.03 0.81 -15.01
CA ASN A 123 -8.56 -0.07 -13.96
C ASN A 123 -7.93 -1.46 -14.01
N ARG A 124 -6.60 -1.55 -14.10
CA ARG A 124 -5.92 -2.84 -13.90
C ARG A 124 -5.85 -3.12 -12.40
N ILE A 125 -6.14 -4.35 -12.00
CA ILE A 125 -5.87 -4.81 -10.64
C ILE A 125 -4.49 -5.46 -10.64
N THR A 126 -3.63 -5.03 -9.72
CA THR A 126 -2.31 -5.65 -9.51
C THR A 126 -2.20 -6.20 -8.11
N TYR A 127 -1.67 -7.42 -8.00
CA TYR A 127 -1.34 -8.08 -6.75
C TYR A 127 0.13 -7.89 -6.38
N LYS A 128 0.38 -7.70 -5.08
CA LYS A 128 1.72 -7.57 -4.51
C LYS A 128 1.79 -8.20 -3.13
N VAL A 129 3.02 -8.53 -2.72
CA VAL A 129 3.35 -9.08 -1.42
C VAL A 129 4.49 -8.27 -0.83
N LEU A 130 4.30 -7.77 0.39
CA LEU A 130 5.35 -7.19 1.22
C LEU A 130 5.73 -8.21 2.29
N LYS A 131 6.83 -8.93 2.04
CA LYS A 131 7.31 -9.97 2.94
C LYS A 131 8.03 -9.38 4.14
N TYR A 132 7.79 -9.97 5.31
CA TYR A 132 8.43 -9.64 6.58
C TYR A 132 8.34 -8.15 6.94
N TYR A 133 7.16 -7.55 6.72
CA TYR A 133 6.95 -6.10 6.85
C TYR A 133 7.30 -5.55 8.24
N ARG A 134 7.19 -6.38 9.29
CA ARG A 134 7.56 -6.00 10.67
C ARG A 134 9.04 -5.60 10.80
N LYS A 135 9.91 -6.02 9.88
CA LYS A 135 11.32 -5.58 9.84
C LYS A 135 11.50 -4.12 9.39
N LEU A 136 10.43 -3.49 8.90
CA LEU A 136 10.45 -2.14 8.33
C LEU A 136 10.03 -1.07 9.34
N ILE A 137 9.55 -1.46 10.53
CA ILE A 137 9.24 -0.52 11.61
C ILE A 137 10.42 -0.36 12.56
N LYS A 138 10.52 0.82 13.17
CA LYS A 138 11.48 1.16 14.22
C LYS A 138 10.85 1.05 15.59
#